data_AF-A0A8H4U7U9-F1
#
_entry.id   AF-A0A8H4U7U9-F1
#
_cell.length_a   1.000
_cell.length_b   1.000
_cell.length_c   1.000
_cell.angle_alpha   90.00
_cell.angle_beta   90.00
_cell.angle_gamma   90.00
#
_symmetry.space_group_name_H-M   'P 1'
#
loop_
_entity.id
_entity.type
_entity.pdbx_description
1 polymer ?
#
loop_
_entity_poly.entity_id
_entity_poly.type
_entity_poly.pdbx_seq_one_letter_code
_entity_poly.pdbx_strand_id
1 'polypeptide(L)'
;MDAHALLSSQGWRGTGHSLHKTDDSIGLAKPLLLNRKDNTRGLGQKQHFTSDQWWMNAFDEQLKGIDTSKDGKVVQTITTGKLNVLDKNLGKYSVYTTFVRGGFLEGTIDQLKINDSSTETSENESSDQPETGKSDKDKPRKETKEEKRARKEAKRKRKEARAAKKAARRELKSKSKKSSKSSKSSAESSDTDEEKRRRRAKKEEKRRQRAKEVGK
;
A
#
# COMPACT_ATOMS: atom_id res chain seq x y z
N MET A 1 33.00 37.83 3.83
CA MET A 1 33.84 37.49 2.66
C MET A 1 32.93 37.37 1.46
N ASP A 2 33.24 38.09 0.38
CA ASP A 2 32.53 37.94 -0.89
C ASP A 2 33.23 36.86 -1.74
N ALA A 3 32.64 35.67 -1.79
CA ALA A 3 33.18 34.55 -2.54
C ALA A 3 33.13 34.77 -4.05
N HIS A 4 32.13 35.53 -4.54
CA HIS A 4 31.97 35.78 -5.96
C HIS A 4 33.11 36.67 -6.47
N ALA A 5 33.42 37.76 -5.76
CA ALA A 5 34.53 38.65 -6.10
C ALA A 5 35.89 37.91 -6.14
N LEU A 6 36.15 37.04 -5.16
CA LEU A 6 37.37 36.24 -5.13
C LEU A 6 37.44 35.26 -6.31
N LEU A 7 36.37 34.55 -6.61
CA LEU A 7 36.35 33.62 -7.74
C LEU A 7 36.50 34.34 -9.08
N SER A 8 35.84 35.48 -9.25
CA SER A 8 36.01 36.32 -10.44
C SER A 8 37.45 36.83 -10.58
N SER A 9 38.10 37.25 -9.49
CA SER A 9 39.53 37.63 -9.52
C SER A 9 40.46 36.47 -9.90
N GLN A 10 40.05 35.23 -9.64
CA GLN A 10 40.78 34.02 -10.01
C GLN A 10 40.47 33.54 -11.44
N GLY A 11 39.68 34.32 -12.19
CA GLY A 11 39.35 34.02 -13.58
C GLY A 11 38.13 33.13 -13.77
N TRP A 12 37.30 32.93 -12.73
CA TRP A 12 36.01 32.28 -12.90
C TRP A 12 35.07 33.16 -13.71
N ARG A 13 34.43 32.56 -14.72
CA ARG A 13 33.57 33.25 -15.71
C ARG A 13 32.20 33.68 -15.17
N GLY A 14 31.89 33.32 -13.93
CA GLY A 14 30.65 33.69 -13.25
C GLY A 14 29.54 32.65 -13.35
N THR A 15 28.35 33.04 -12.91
CA THR A 15 27.20 32.14 -12.76
C THR A 15 26.80 31.48 -14.09
N GLY A 16 26.58 30.16 -14.07
CA GLY A 16 26.22 29.39 -15.26
C GLY A 16 27.41 28.74 -15.97
N HIS A 17 28.63 29.07 -15.58
CA HIS A 17 29.85 28.37 -15.99
C HIS A 17 30.32 27.46 -14.86
N SER A 18 30.95 26.36 -15.24
CA SER A 18 31.57 25.49 -14.25
C SER A 18 32.81 26.18 -13.63
N LEU A 19 33.33 25.63 -12.53
CA LEU A 19 34.58 26.13 -11.93
C LEU A 19 35.83 25.74 -12.76
N HIS A 20 35.64 25.02 -13.87
CA HIS A 20 36.71 24.62 -14.75
C HIS A 20 37.18 25.81 -15.60
N LYS A 21 38.48 25.85 -15.92
CA LYS A 21 39.12 27.02 -16.55
C LYS A 21 38.67 27.27 -18.00
N THR A 22 38.36 26.21 -18.74
CA THR A 22 38.16 26.27 -20.20
C THR A 22 36.83 25.67 -20.62
N ASP A 23 36.54 24.46 -20.11
CA ASP A 23 35.39 23.67 -20.54
C ASP A 23 34.29 23.53 -19.49
N ASP A 24 33.07 23.94 -19.85
CA ASP A 24 31.88 23.80 -18.99
C ASP A 24 31.29 22.39 -18.98
N SER A 25 31.77 21.50 -19.83
CA SER A 25 31.32 20.11 -19.91
C SER A 25 31.85 19.23 -18.78
N ILE A 26 32.94 19.64 -18.14
CA ILE A 26 33.64 18.84 -17.12
C ILE A 26 33.03 19.04 -15.73
N GLY A 27 32.57 20.26 -15.44
CA GLY A 27 32.08 20.64 -14.11
C GLY A 27 30.60 21.00 -14.06
N LEU A 28 30.07 21.07 -12.84
CA LEU A 28 28.69 21.47 -12.62
C LEU A 28 28.58 23.00 -12.66
N ALA A 29 27.77 23.52 -13.57
CA ALA A 29 27.41 24.93 -13.63
C ALA A 29 26.36 25.34 -12.57
N LYS A 30 25.58 24.37 -12.07
CA LYS A 30 24.53 24.59 -11.08
C LYS A 30 24.81 23.75 -9.84
N PRO A 31 24.54 24.27 -8.63
CA PRO A 31 24.68 23.49 -7.41
C PRO A 31 23.73 22.30 -7.43
N LEU A 32 24.15 21.20 -6.81
CA LEU A 32 23.30 20.02 -6.67
C LEU A 32 22.21 20.29 -5.64
N LEU A 33 20.96 20.09 -6.04
CA LEU A 33 19.86 20.08 -5.10
C LEU A 33 19.86 18.74 -4.36
N LEU A 34 20.27 18.77 -3.09
CA LEU A 34 20.23 17.59 -2.24
C LEU A 34 18.93 17.58 -1.44
N ASN A 35 18.19 16.48 -1.54
CA ASN A 35 17.05 16.26 -0.66
C ASN A 35 17.56 15.89 0.74
N ARG A 36 17.36 16.78 1.71
CA ARG A 36 17.69 16.51 3.11
C ARG A 36 16.56 15.72 3.78
N LYS A 37 16.94 14.74 4.58
CA LYS A 37 16.00 13.91 5.32
C LYS A 37 15.87 14.42 6.74
N ASP A 38 14.86 15.24 6.97
CA ASP A 38 14.59 15.83 8.29
C ASP A 38 13.65 14.97 9.14
N ASN A 39 13.21 13.81 8.62
CA ASN A 39 12.26 12.93 9.28
C ASN A 39 12.92 11.66 9.87
N THR A 40 12.25 11.08 10.86
CA THR A 40 12.66 9.81 11.50
C THR A 40 12.21 8.56 10.71
N ARG A 41 11.53 8.73 9.57
CA ARG A 41 10.98 7.64 8.76
C ARG A 41 12.09 6.82 8.07
N GLY A 42 11.79 5.60 7.64
CA GLY A 42 12.75 4.80 6.86
C GLY A 42 13.07 5.41 5.48
N LEU A 43 14.24 5.12 4.93
CA LEU A 43 14.59 5.47 3.55
C LEU A 43 13.59 4.83 2.56
N GLY A 44 13.18 5.58 1.54
CA GLY A 44 12.21 5.12 0.53
C GLY A 44 10.74 5.23 0.94
N GLN A 45 10.44 5.71 2.15
CA GLN A 45 9.07 6.07 2.53
C GLN A 45 8.70 7.42 1.90
N LYS A 46 7.55 7.48 1.23
CA LYS A 46 7.04 8.74 0.68
C LYS A 46 6.72 9.70 1.82
N GLN A 47 7.02 10.99 1.62
CA GLN A 47 6.68 12.03 2.58
C GLN A 47 5.15 12.19 2.70
N HIS A 48 4.44 12.05 1.58
CA HIS A 48 2.99 12.14 1.50
C HIS A 48 2.32 10.76 1.56
N PHE A 49 1.39 10.63 2.51
CA PHE A 49 0.54 9.46 2.74
C PHE A 49 -0.77 9.55 1.91
N THR A 50 -0.68 9.87 0.61
CA THR A 50 -1.88 9.96 -0.25
C THR A 50 -2.36 8.60 -0.75
N SER A 51 -1.73 7.49 -0.35
CA SER A 51 -2.20 6.14 -0.66
C SER A 51 -3.58 5.83 -0.09
N ASP A 52 -3.95 6.51 1.00
CA ASP A 52 -5.12 6.13 1.79
C ASP A 52 -6.37 6.94 1.43
N GLN A 53 -6.32 7.78 0.39
CA GLN A 53 -7.47 8.57 -0.05
C GLN A 53 -8.22 7.96 -1.23
N TRP A 54 -7.88 6.74 -1.64
CA TRP A 54 -8.59 6.09 -2.74
C TRP A 54 -10.07 5.83 -2.40
N TRP A 55 -10.38 5.53 -1.13
CA TRP A 55 -11.76 5.36 -0.64
C TRP A 55 -12.49 6.69 -0.48
N MET A 56 -11.82 7.75 0.02
CA MET A 56 -12.39 9.10 0.11
C MET A 56 -12.77 9.64 -1.27
N ASN A 57 -11.89 9.45 -2.25
CA ASN A 57 -12.16 9.87 -3.62
C ASN A 57 -13.25 9.02 -4.28
N ALA A 58 -13.30 7.72 -3.98
CA ALA A 58 -14.36 6.85 -4.49
C ALA A 58 -15.73 7.17 -3.84
N PHE A 59 -15.74 7.54 -2.56
CA PHE A 59 -16.93 7.96 -1.84
C PHE A 59 -17.44 9.33 -2.31
N ASP A 60 -16.54 10.31 -2.48
CA ASP A 60 -16.87 11.63 -3.04
C ASP A 60 -17.40 11.54 -4.48
N GLU A 61 -16.85 10.62 -5.29
CA GLU A 61 -17.36 10.30 -6.63
C GLU A 61 -18.80 9.76 -6.59
N GLN A 62 -19.16 8.97 -5.57
CA GLN A 62 -20.54 8.51 -5.38
C GLN A 62 -21.48 9.62 -4.93
N LEU A 63 -21.04 10.51 -4.02
CA LEU A 63 -21.86 11.63 -3.55
C LEU A 63 -22.20 12.62 -4.67
N LYS A 64 -21.25 12.88 -5.59
CA LYS A 64 -21.48 13.73 -6.77
C LYS A 64 -22.55 13.17 -7.72
N GLY A 65 -22.82 11.87 -7.65
CA GLY A 65 -23.85 11.19 -8.45
C GLY A 65 -25.24 11.18 -7.81
N ILE A 66 -25.41 11.75 -6.61
CA ILE A 66 -26.69 11.79 -5.92
C ILE A 66 -27.45 13.03 -6.39
N ASP A 67 -28.42 12.82 -7.27
CA ASP A 67 -29.35 13.87 -7.68
C ASP A 67 -30.57 13.85 -6.76
N THR A 68 -30.84 14.98 -6.11
CA THR A 68 -31.99 15.19 -5.21
C THR A 68 -33.06 16.09 -5.82
N SER A 69 -32.96 16.40 -7.12
CA SER A 69 -33.86 17.30 -7.84
C SER A 69 -35.33 16.86 -7.90
N LYS A 70 -35.66 15.63 -7.49
CA LYS A 70 -37.04 15.13 -7.42
C LYS A 70 -37.41 14.87 -5.96
N ASP A 71 -38.35 15.67 -5.47
CA ASP A 71 -38.87 15.58 -4.11
C ASP A 71 -39.20 14.13 -3.72
N GLY A 72 -38.48 13.62 -2.73
CA GLY A 72 -38.72 12.30 -2.13
C GLY A 72 -38.04 11.10 -2.80
N LYS A 73 -37.32 11.25 -3.93
CA LYS A 73 -36.64 10.10 -4.56
C LYS A 73 -35.18 10.41 -4.90
N VAL A 74 -34.28 9.87 -4.07
CA VAL A 74 -32.83 9.93 -4.29
C VAL A 74 -32.47 9.00 -5.45
N VAL A 75 -32.03 9.55 -6.59
CA VAL A 75 -31.61 8.76 -7.76
C VAL A 75 -30.09 8.86 -7.89
N GLN A 76 -29.42 7.71 -7.73
CA GLN A 76 -27.98 7.60 -7.97
C GLN A 76 -27.71 7.49 -9.47
N THR A 77 -27.19 8.55 -10.06
CA THR A 77 -26.92 8.65 -11.51
C THR A 77 -25.62 7.93 -11.91
N ILE A 78 -24.67 7.81 -10.97
CA ILE A 78 -23.35 7.22 -11.24
C ILE A 78 -23.33 5.73 -10.83
N THR A 79 -23.62 4.86 -11.81
CA THR A 79 -23.54 3.39 -11.67
C THR A 79 -22.17 2.80 -12.06
N THR A 80 -21.22 3.63 -12.52
CA THR A 80 -19.91 3.21 -13.06
C THR A 80 -18.70 3.51 -12.17
N GLY A 81 -18.92 4.03 -10.94
CA GLY A 81 -17.84 4.40 -10.02
C GLY A 81 -17.04 3.21 -9.47
N LYS A 82 -15.84 3.50 -8.93
CA LYS A 82 -14.88 2.52 -8.39
C LYS A 82 -15.45 1.58 -7.33
N LEU A 83 -16.45 2.02 -6.57
CA LEU A 83 -17.10 1.22 -5.53
C LEU A 83 -18.06 0.16 -6.12
N ASN A 84 -18.74 0.48 -7.23
CA ASN A 84 -19.67 -0.44 -7.91
C ASN A 84 -18.94 -1.61 -8.62
N VAL A 85 -17.61 -1.48 -8.82
CA VAL A 85 -16.76 -2.56 -9.36
C VAL A 85 -16.53 -3.66 -8.33
N LEU A 86 -16.61 -3.34 -7.03
CA LEU A 86 -16.49 -4.31 -5.95
C LEU A 86 -17.70 -5.25 -5.94
N ASP A 87 -18.92 -4.72 -6.00
CA ASP A 87 -20.15 -5.53 -6.00
C ASP A 87 -20.19 -6.54 -7.15
N LYS A 88 -19.69 -6.16 -8.33
CA LYS A 88 -19.66 -7.03 -9.51
C LYS A 88 -18.57 -8.11 -9.46
N ASN A 89 -17.52 -7.94 -8.66
CA ASN A 89 -16.37 -8.85 -8.60
C ASN A 89 -16.21 -9.60 -7.26
N LEU A 90 -17.05 -9.31 -6.26
CA LEU A 90 -17.03 -9.99 -4.96
C LEU A 90 -17.32 -11.49 -5.06
N GLY A 91 -17.95 -11.97 -6.15
CA GLY A 91 -18.33 -13.38 -6.29
C GLY A 91 -17.18 -14.36 -6.54
N LYS A 92 -16.03 -13.93 -7.09
CA LYS A 92 -14.97 -14.87 -7.54
C LYS A 92 -13.97 -15.22 -6.45
N TYR A 93 -13.78 -14.37 -5.45
CA TYR A 93 -12.78 -14.56 -4.37
C TYR A 93 -13.27 -14.07 -2.99
N SER A 94 -14.58 -13.90 -2.78
CA SER A 94 -15.08 -13.59 -1.43
C SER A 94 -14.90 -14.80 -0.53
N VAL A 95 -14.23 -14.58 0.61
CA VAL A 95 -14.02 -15.57 1.67
C VAL A 95 -15.35 -16.12 2.21
N TYR A 96 -16.46 -15.44 1.96
CA TYR A 96 -17.79 -15.80 2.44
C TYR A 96 -18.59 -16.72 1.51
N THR A 97 -18.05 -17.15 0.37
CA THR A 97 -18.76 -18.07 -0.55
C THR A 97 -18.77 -19.52 -0.07
N THR A 98 -17.85 -19.91 0.81
CA THR A 98 -17.73 -21.29 1.32
C THR A 98 -18.56 -21.54 2.57
N PHE A 99 -19.15 -20.51 3.16
CA PHE A 99 -19.98 -20.64 4.35
C PHE A 99 -21.44 -20.82 3.95
N VAL A 100 -22.01 -21.97 4.27
CA VAL A 100 -23.46 -22.19 4.19
C VAL A 100 -24.10 -21.44 5.35
N ARG A 101 -25.09 -20.60 5.05
CA ARG A 101 -25.89 -19.93 6.09
C ARG A 101 -26.69 -21.01 6.84
N GLY A 102 -26.30 -21.32 8.07
CA GLY A 102 -27.05 -22.23 8.92
C GLY A 102 -28.44 -21.68 9.23
N GLY A 103 -29.43 -22.56 9.31
CA GLY A 103 -30.77 -22.21 9.78
C GLY A 103 -30.73 -21.72 11.23
N PHE A 104 -31.76 -20.97 11.62
CA PHE A 104 -31.93 -20.56 13.00
C PHE A 104 -32.46 -21.76 13.81
N LEU A 105 -31.83 -22.06 14.95
CA LEU A 105 -32.35 -23.04 15.89
C LEU A 105 -33.50 -22.36 16.64
N GLU A 106 -34.73 -22.83 16.41
CA GLU A 106 -35.91 -22.33 17.12
C GLU A 106 -35.78 -22.66 18.61
N GLY A 107 -35.88 -21.63 19.46
CA GLY A 107 -35.75 -21.78 20.90
C GLY A 107 -37.04 -22.36 21.51
N THR A 108 -36.89 -23.20 22.52
CA THR A 108 -37.98 -23.85 23.27
C THR A 108 -38.79 -22.89 24.16
N ILE A 109 -38.59 -21.58 24.03
CA ILE A 109 -39.19 -20.55 24.91
C ILE A 109 -40.72 -20.54 24.77
N ASP A 110 -41.26 -20.84 23.59
CA ASP A 110 -42.72 -20.90 23.39
C ASP A 110 -43.34 -22.18 23.97
N GLN A 111 -42.56 -23.23 24.22
CA GLN A 111 -43.05 -24.45 24.90
C GLN A 111 -43.12 -24.27 26.42
N LEU A 112 -42.35 -23.33 26.99
CA LEU A 112 -42.39 -23.02 28.42
C LEU A 112 -43.65 -22.22 28.81
N LYS A 113 -44.20 -21.42 27.89
CA LYS A 113 -45.44 -20.65 28.14
C LYS A 113 -46.71 -21.51 28.21
N ILE A 114 -46.66 -22.76 27.73
CA ILE A 114 -47.80 -23.68 27.75
C ILE A 114 -47.91 -24.41 29.10
N ASN A 115 -46.81 -24.56 29.84
CA ASN A 115 -46.78 -25.28 31.12
C ASN A 115 -46.90 -24.38 32.36
N ASP A 116 -46.94 -23.05 32.20
CA ASP A 116 -46.93 -22.09 33.31
C ASP A 116 -48.32 -21.50 33.59
N SER A 117 -49.36 -22.35 33.55
CA SER A 117 -50.73 -21.97 33.97
C SER A 117 -51.34 -22.91 35.01
N SER A 118 -50.51 -23.59 35.79
CA SER A 118 -50.99 -24.24 37.00
C SER A 118 -49.96 -24.23 38.12
N THR A 119 -50.47 -23.81 39.27
CA THR A 119 -49.99 -24.01 40.64
C THR A 119 -48.91 -23.05 41.16
N GLU A 120 -49.42 -21.98 41.78
CA GLU A 120 -48.81 -21.31 42.93
C GLU A 120 -48.42 -22.32 44.02
N THR A 121 -47.27 -22.12 44.70
CA THR A 121 -47.15 -22.03 46.18
C THR A 121 -45.70 -22.04 46.67
N SER A 122 -45.49 -21.22 47.71
CA SER A 122 -44.53 -21.30 48.82
C SER A 122 -43.01 -21.17 48.62
N GLU A 123 -42.54 -20.09 49.26
CA GLU A 123 -41.52 -20.08 50.32
C GLU A 123 -40.04 -19.81 49.96
N ASN A 124 -39.68 -18.61 50.40
CA ASN A 124 -38.39 -17.98 50.58
C ASN A 124 -37.70 -18.54 51.83
N GLU A 125 -36.43 -19.01 51.75
CA GLU A 125 -35.39 -18.80 52.78
C GLU A 125 -34.05 -19.51 52.44
N SER A 126 -32.99 -18.72 52.64
CA SER A 126 -31.64 -19.07 53.12
C SER A 126 -30.58 -19.77 52.25
N SER A 127 -29.46 -19.03 52.14
CA SER A 127 -28.07 -19.46 52.42
C SER A 127 -27.09 -19.28 51.24
N ASP A 128 -26.62 -18.04 51.05
CA ASP A 128 -25.46 -17.73 50.17
C ASP A 128 -24.37 -16.98 50.95
N GLN A 129 -23.27 -17.67 51.26
CA GLN A 129 -21.90 -17.18 51.50
C GLN A 129 -20.95 -18.43 51.59
N PRO A 130 -19.63 -18.35 51.29
CA PRO A 130 -18.82 -17.13 51.23
C PRO A 130 -17.91 -16.93 50.00
N GLU A 131 -17.67 -15.65 49.74
CA GLU A 131 -16.46 -15.02 49.19
C GLU A 131 -15.15 -15.80 49.43
N THR A 132 -14.40 -16.13 48.37
CA THR A 132 -12.93 -16.18 48.41
C THR A 132 -12.29 -15.98 47.02
N GLY A 133 -11.44 -14.95 46.90
CA GLY A 133 -10.14 -15.12 46.24
C GLY A 133 -9.93 -14.61 44.81
N LYS A 134 -10.15 -13.32 44.55
CA LYS A 134 -9.43 -12.62 43.46
C LYS A 134 -7.92 -12.63 43.76
N SER A 135 -7.20 -13.61 43.21
CA SER A 135 -5.74 -13.68 43.28
C SER A 135 -5.08 -13.17 41.98
N ASP A 136 -4.63 -11.92 42.07
CA ASP A 136 -3.32 -11.42 41.63
C ASP A 136 -2.53 -12.33 40.65
N LYS A 137 -2.55 -12.02 39.35
CA LYS A 137 -1.71 -12.67 38.32
C LYS A 137 -0.94 -11.69 37.44
N ASP A 138 -0.43 -10.61 38.01
CA ASP A 138 0.61 -9.77 37.39
C ASP A 138 1.95 -9.89 38.14
N LYS A 139 2.50 -11.11 38.19
CA LYS A 139 3.91 -11.35 38.56
C LYS A 139 4.57 -12.23 37.50
N PRO A 140 5.73 -11.84 36.93
CA PRO A 140 6.44 -12.69 35.99
C PRO A 140 6.93 -13.94 36.73
N ARG A 141 6.38 -15.11 36.38
CA ARG A 141 6.93 -16.41 36.79
C ARG A 141 8.41 -16.44 36.37
N LYS A 142 9.32 -16.68 37.33
CA LYS A 142 10.73 -16.92 37.05
C LYS A 142 10.83 -18.23 36.24
N GLU A 143 10.93 -18.12 34.90
CA GLU A 143 11.19 -19.26 34.00
C GLU A 143 12.43 -20.02 34.50
N THR A 144 12.33 -21.35 34.58
CA THR A 144 13.47 -22.19 34.98
C THR A 144 14.57 -22.13 33.89
N LYS A 145 15.82 -22.35 34.28
CA LYS A 145 16.99 -22.20 33.38
C LYS A 145 16.91 -23.12 32.16
N GLU A 146 16.19 -24.24 32.26
CA GLU A 146 15.94 -25.20 31.19
C GLU A 146 14.89 -24.73 30.19
N GLU A 147 13.77 -24.17 30.67
CA GLU A 147 12.73 -23.58 29.81
C GLU A 147 13.29 -22.42 28.95
N LYS A 148 14.16 -21.60 29.55
CA LYS A 148 14.88 -20.53 28.86
C LYS A 148 15.84 -21.04 27.78
N ARG A 149 16.46 -22.21 27.97
CA ARG A 149 17.34 -22.85 26.98
C ARG A 149 16.53 -23.44 25.82
N ALA A 150 15.46 -24.17 26.12
CA ALA A 150 14.55 -24.72 25.12
C ALA A 150 13.94 -23.61 24.23
N ARG A 151 13.50 -22.50 24.83
CA ARG A 151 12.96 -21.33 24.11
C ARG A 151 14.00 -20.68 23.20
N LYS A 152 15.26 -20.59 23.62
CA LYS A 152 16.36 -20.05 22.80
C LYS A 152 16.69 -20.96 21.61
N GLU A 153 16.69 -22.27 21.81
CA GLU A 153 16.97 -23.23 20.75
C GLU A 153 15.85 -23.28 19.71
N ALA A 154 14.58 -23.29 20.15
CA ALA A 154 13.43 -23.18 19.26
C ALA A 154 13.46 -21.88 18.45
N LYS A 155 13.85 -20.76 19.07
CA LYS A 155 14.01 -19.47 18.39
C LYS A 155 15.14 -19.49 17.36
N ARG A 156 16.25 -20.20 17.63
CA ARG A 156 17.36 -20.38 16.67
C ARG A 156 16.93 -21.23 15.47
N LYS A 157 16.32 -22.40 15.70
CA LYS A 157 15.78 -23.27 14.63
C LYS A 157 14.78 -22.54 13.74
N ARG A 158 13.87 -21.75 14.33
CA ARG A 158 12.91 -20.92 13.57
C ARG A 158 13.61 -19.84 12.72
N LYS A 159 14.68 -19.23 13.23
CA LYS A 159 15.44 -18.19 12.51
C LYS A 159 16.22 -18.79 11.34
N GLU A 160 16.84 -19.95 11.53
CA GLU A 160 17.56 -20.70 10.49
C GLU A 160 16.62 -21.18 9.38
N ALA A 161 15.49 -21.78 9.73
CA ALA A 161 14.48 -22.18 8.75
C ALA A 161 13.96 -20.99 7.91
N ARG A 162 13.76 -19.82 8.55
CA ARG A 162 13.33 -18.60 7.86
C ARG A 162 14.44 -18.05 6.94
N ALA A 163 15.71 -18.16 7.34
CA ALA A 163 16.85 -17.74 6.53
C ALA A 163 17.00 -18.64 5.29
N ALA A 164 16.93 -19.96 5.46
CA ALA A 164 16.97 -20.94 4.37
C ALA A 164 15.84 -20.71 3.35
N LYS A 165 14.60 -20.53 3.82
CA LYS A 165 13.45 -20.23 2.94
C LYS A 165 13.65 -18.92 2.16
N LYS A 166 14.26 -17.90 2.79
CA LYS A 166 14.53 -16.61 2.12
C LYS A 166 15.65 -16.71 1.10
N ALA A 167 16.68 -17.53 1.35
CA ALA A 167 17.76 -17.81 0.40
C ALA A 167 17.22 -18.56 -0.84
N ALA A 168 16.48 -19.64 -0.64
CA ALA A 168 15.86 -20.41 -1.74
C ALA A 168 14.95 -19.52 -2.62
N ARG A 169 14.13 -18.65 -2.00
CA ARG A 169 13.28 -17.71 -2.74
C ARG A 169 14.09 -16.70 -3.56
N ARG A 170 15.26 -16.27 -3.08
CA ARG A 170 16.14 -15.34 -3.81
C ARG A 170 16.78 -16.01 -5.03
N GLU A 171 17.19 -17.27 -4.91
CA GLU A 171 17.73 -18.03 -6.04
C GLU A 171 16.68 -18.30 -7.12
N LEU A 172 15.45 -18.67 -6.75
CA LEU A 172 14.37 -18.84 -7.72
C LEU A 172 14.08 -17.54 -8.48
N LYS A 173 14.12 -16.41 -7.75
CA LYS A 173 13.89 -15.08 -8.36
C LYS A 173 15.05 -14.63 -9.25
N SER A 174 16.30 -14.99 -8.95
CA SER A 174 17.44 -14.67 -9.83
C SER A 174 17.44 -15.53 -11.09
N LYS A 175 17.12 -16.82 -10.99
CA LYS A 175 16.98 -17.74 -12.13
C LYS A 175 15.86 -17.28 -13.07
N SER A 176 14.68 -16.94 -12.54
CA SER A 176 13.55 -16.39 -13.33
C SER A 176 13.87 -15.04 -14.00
N LYS A 177 14.64 -14.17 -13.33
CA LYS A 177 15.10 -12.90 -13.94
C LYS A 177 16.12 -13.11 -15.05
N LYS A 178 17.00 -14.12 -14.93
CA LYS A 178 18.00 -14.40 -15.96
C LYS A 178 17.38 -15.00 -17.22
N SER A 179 16.38 -15.89 -17.07
CA SER A 179 15.64 -16.45 -18.21
C SER A 179 14.72 -15.44 -18.90
N SER A 180 14.10 -14.52 -18.15
CA SER A 180 13.29 -13.43 -18.75
C SER A 180 14.11 -12.30 -19.36
N LYS A 181 15.35 -12.08 -18.92
CA LYS A 181 16.27 -11.10 -19.53
C LYS A 181 16.79 -11.59 -20.88
N SER A 182 17.05 -12.89 -21.06
CA SER A 182 17.54 -13.45 -22.32
C SER A 182 16.46 -13.57 -23.40
N SER A 183 15.19 -13.75 -23.02
CA SER A 183 14.08 -13.79 -23.99
C SER A 183 13.55 -12.41 -24.39
N LYS A 184 13.72 -11.38 -23.55
CA LYS A 184 13.22 -10.01 -23.83
C LYS A 184 14.24 -9.12 -24.56
N SER A 185 15.52 -9.50 -24.61
CA SER A 185 16.55 -8.72 -25.33
C SER A 185 16.58 -8.96 -26.84
N SER A 186 16.06 -10.08 -27.35
CA SER A 186 16.07 -10.38 -28.79
C SER A 186 14.81 -9.92 -29.53
N ALA A 187 13.66 -9.84 -28.88
CA ALA A 187 12.38 -9.54 -29.55
C ALA A 187 11.89 -8.08 -29.43
N GLU A 188 12.24 -7.34 -28.37
CA GLU A 188 11.65 -6.01 -28.10
C GLU A 188 12.54 -4.83 -28.50
N SER A 189 13.81 -5.10 -28.82
CA SER A 189 14.80 -4.06 -29.15
C SER A 189 14.72 -3.56 -30.59
N SER A 190 14.27 -4.36 -31.56
CA SER A 190 14.18 -3.91 -32.96
C SER A 190 12.90 -3.12 -33.21
N ASP A 191 11.75 -3.67 -32.82
CA ASP A 191 10.45 -3.11 -33.18
C ASP A 191 10.16 -1.76 -32.47
N THR A 192 10.54 -1.65 -31.20
CA THR A 192 10.30 -0.41 -30.43
C THR A 192 11.24 0.74 -30.79
N ASP A 193 12.43 0.45 -31.32
CA ASP A 193 13.36 1.48 -31.82
C ASP A 193 12.99 1.93 -33.24
N GLU A 194 12.51 1.01 -34.09
CA GLU A 194 11.97 1.31 -35.42
C GLU A 194 10.76 2.26 -35.32
N GLU A 195 9.82 1.97 -34.40
CA GLU A 195 8.62 2.77 -34.22
C GLU A 195 8.90 4.15 -33.60
N LYS A 196 9.85 4.25 -32.67
CA LYS A 196 10.31 5.54 -32.13
C LYS A 196 10.98 6.41 -33.20
N ARG A 197 11.78 5.82 -34.10
CA ARG A 197 12.41 6.54 -35.21
C ARG A 197 11.37 7.08 -36.19
N ARG A 198 10.39 6.27 -36.58
CA ARG A 198 9.26 6.70 -37.43
C ARG A 198 8.46 7.85 -36.81
N ARG A 199 8.19 7.79 -35.51
CA ARG A 199 7.43 8.84 -34.81
C ARG A 199 8.20 10.16 -34.73
N ARG A 200 9.54 10.12 -34.58
CA ARG A 200 10.40 11.31 -34.60
C ARG A 200 10.46 11.95 -35.98
N ALA A 201 10.66 11.16 -37.03
CA ALA A 201 10.67 11.63 -38.42
C ALA A 201 9.35 12.35 -38.79
N LYS A 202 8.20 11.74 -38.46
CA LYS A 202 6.87 12.33 -38.70
C LYS A 202 6.67 13.65 -37.94
N LYS A 203 7.22 13.76 -36.73
CA LYS A 203 7.12 15.00 -35.92
C LYS A 203 8.01 16.11 -36.49
N GLU A 204 9.17 15.77 -37.02
CA GLU A 204 10.11 16.73 -37.62
C GLU A 204 9.61 17.24 -38.97
N GLU A 205 9.05 16.37 -39.80
CA GLU A 205 8.40 16.75 -41.05
C GLU A 205 7.22 17.70 -40.81
N LYS A 206 6.38 17.41 -39.81
CA LYS A 206 5.27 18.31 -39.41
C LYS A 206 5.77 19.67 -38.91
N ARG A 207 6.93 19.74 -38.26
CA ARG A 207 7.55 21.02 -37.86
C ARG A 207 8.09 21.78 -39.06
N ARG A 208 8.69 21.09 -40.04
CA ARG A 208 9.16 21.71 -41.29
C ARG A 208 8.01 22.25 -42.13
N GLN A 209 6.89 21.53 -42.22
CA GLN A 209 5.70 22.01 -42.94
C GLN A 209 5.12 23.27 -42.27
N ARG A 210 4.97 23.27 -40.95
CA ARG A 210 4.53 24.47 -40.21
C ARG A 210 5.49 25.65 -40.33
N ALA A 211 6.80 25.40 -40.35
CA ALA A 211 7.78 26.48 -40.56
C ALA A 211 7.70 27.07 -41.97
N LYS A 212 7.36 26.27 -42.98
CA LYS A 212 7.12 26.75 -44.35
C LYS A 212 5.80 27.50 -44.49
N GLU A 213 4.77 27.11 -43.74
CA GLU A 213 3.47 27.82 -43.72
C GLU A 213 3.54 29.17 -42.98
N VAL A 214 4.41 29.30 -41.97
CA VAL A 214 4.58 30.56 -41.20
C VAL A 214 5.53 31.55 -41.90
N GLY A 215 6.34 31.08 -42.86
CA GLY A 215 7.29 31.90 -43.62
C GLY A 215 6.77 32.36 -44.99
N LYS A 216 5.47 32.23 -45.27
CA LYS A 216 4.81 32.65 -46.50
C LYS A 216 3.70 33.64 -46.16
#